data_AF-A0A317GWY3-F1
#
_entry.id   AF-A0A317GWY3-F1
#
_cell.length_a   1.000
_cell.length_b   1.000
_cell.length_c   1.000
_cell.angle_alpha   90.00
_cell.angle_beta   90.00
_cell.angle_gamma   90.00
#
_symmetry.space_group_name_H-M   'P 1'
#
loop_
_entity.id
_entity.type
_entity.pdbx_description
1 polymer ?
#
loop_
_entity_poly.entity_id
_entity_poly.type
_entity_poly.pdbx_seq_one_letter_code
_entity_poly.pdbx_strand_id
1 'polypeptide(L)'
;MSRSTLVSDTQYIVGVGGFPSIGYALDYVKNTVDMSGFNVTLNLTNSAYNECVRVNGPFVGGGTVRIIGQGATVWKPDASAWHLLEVNMARMEIGGIEFWGGTLDCLHISRASYVQLFSNRFGRTADYHIDVDTCATVVCSSNYDIIGGGRAHVAASLGGLFLGYAGVVTSHSPSFSNAFMQASENAVIQVIQPTYQGVVYGRKFDAHNGGGVATGRGANSVLPGSSYGTTQNGGWST
;
A
#
# COMPACT_ATOMS: atom_id res chain seq x y z
N MET A 1 -7.19 -28.71 -14.00
CA MET A 1 -5.81 -29.09 -13.64
C MET A 1 -5.77 -29.36 -12.15
N SER A 2 -5.07 -30.39 -11.69
CA SER A 2 -4.83 -30.60 -10.27
C SER A 2 -3.87 -29.52 -9.76
N ARG A 3 -4.13 -28.97 -8.57
CA ARG A 3 -3.21 -28.04 -7.90
C ARG A 3 -2.05 -28.82 -7.27
N SER A 4 -0.87 -28.23 -7.22
CA SER A 4 0.22 -28.72 -6.39
C SER A 4 -0.02 -28.29 -4.94
N THR A 5 -0.03 -29.24 -4.01
CA THR A 5 -0.15 -28.94 -2.58
C THR A 5 1.25 -28.72 -1.99
N LEU A 6 1.45 -27.58 -1.34
CA LEU A 6 2.71 -27.30 -0.65
C LEU A 6 2.85 -28.16 0.60
N VAL A 7 4.09 -28.54 0.91
CA VAL A 7 4.49 -29.27 2.13
C VAL A 7 5.48 -28.47 2.98
N SER A 8 5.82 -27.26 2.53
CA SER A 8 6.73 -26.33 3.19
C SER A 8 6.54 -24.93 2.59
N ASP A 9 7.01 -23.92 3.31
CA ASP A 9 7.18 -22.57 2.75
C ASP A 9 7.99 -22.63 1.45
N THR A 10 7.57 -21.86 0.46
CA THR A 10 8.11 -21.93 -0.90
C THR A 10 8.50 -20.54 -1.38
N GLN A 11 9.56 -20.47 -2.18
CA GLN A 11 10.04 -19.22 -2.76
C GLN A 11 10.11 -19.33 -4.28
N TYR A 12 9.71 -18.26 -4.96
CA TYR A 12 9.84 -18.12 -6.41
C TYR A 12 10.62 -16.85 -6.74
N ILE A 13 11.39 -16.89 -7.83
CA ILE A 13 12.01 -15.71 -8.41
C ILE A 13 11.05 -15.09 -9.42
N VAL A 14 10.96 -13.77 -9.44
CA VAL A 14 10.22 -12.99 -10.44
C VAL A 14 11.20 -12.07 -11.15
N GLY A 15 11.23 -12.08 -12.48
CA GLY A 15 12.22 -11.40 -13.32
C GLY A 15 13.24 -12.37 -13.92
N VAL A 16 14.50 -11.92 -14.04
CA VAL A 16 15.55 -12.70 -14.73
C VAL A 16 15.74 -14.07 -14.07
N GLY A 17 15.56 -15.14 -14.85
CA GLY A 17 15.71 -16.53 -14.36
C GLY A 17 14.52 -17.07 -13.56
N GLY A 18 13.39 -16.35 -13.52
CA GLY A 18 12.18 -16.76 -12.82
C GLY A 18 10.91 -16.52 -13.64
N PHE A 19 9.79 -16.27 -12.95
CA PHE A 19 8.55 -15.88 -13.61
C PHE A 19 8.72 -14.57 -14.39
N PRO A 20 8.10 -14.41 -15.56
CA PRO A 20 8.33 -13.28 -16.44
C PRO A 20 7.81 -11.94 -15.90
N SER A 21 6.82 -11.96 -14.99
CA SER A 21 6.24 -10.76 -14.37
C SER A 21 5.63 -11.06 -13.01
N ILE A 22 5.34 -10.01 -12.25
CA ILE A 22 4.66 -10.10 -10.95
C ILE A 22 3.24 -10.65 -11.17
N GLY A 23 2.52 -10.15 -12.17
CA GLY A 23 1.19 -10.66 -12.52
C GLY A 23 1.20 -12.16 -12.83
N TYR A 24 2.15 -12.63 -13.65
CA TYR A 24 2.26 -14.05 -13.97
C TYR A 24 2.52 -14.91 -12.71
N ALA A 25 3.44 -14.46 -11.84
CA ALA A 25 3.77 -15.18 -10.62
C ALA A 25 2.56 -15.31 -9.68
N LEU A 26 1.79 -14.23 -9.51
CA LEU A 26 0.59 -14.23 -8.69
C LEU A 26 -0.51 -15.12 -9.28
N ASP A 27 -0.71 -15.07 -10.60
CA ASP A 27 -1.67 -15.94 -11.30
C ASP A 27 -1.27 -17.41 -11.18
N TYR A 28 0.02 -17.72 -11.27
CA TYR A 28 0.53 -19.07 -11.05
C TYR A 28 0.17 -19.56 -9.65
N VAL A 29 0.53 -18.81 -8.60
CA VAL A 29 0.22 -19.19 -7.21
C VAL A 29 -1.28 -19.34 -7.01
N LYS A 30 -2.06 -18.36 -7.50
CA LYS A 30 -3.52 -18.34 -7.37
C LYS A 30 -4.21 -19.52 -8.02
N ASN A 31 -3.76 -19.94 -9.21
CA ASN A 31 -4.48 -20.92 -10.03
C ASN A 31 -3.94 -22.33 -9.92
N THR A 32 -2.66 -22.49 -9.53
CA THR A 32 -1.98 -23.79 -9.60
C THR A 32 -1.49 -24.32 -8.25
N VAL A 33 -1.38 -23.47 -7.23
CA VAL A 33 -0.86 -23.85 -5.92
C VAL A 33 -1.99 -23.94 -4.89
N ASP A 34 -1.97 -24.99 -4.07
CA ASP A 34 -2.68 -25.07 -2.80
C ASP A 34 -1.64 -24.92 -1.69
N MET A 35 -1.72 -23.81 -0.95
CA MET A 35 -0.70 -23.43 0.01
C MET A 35 -0.74 -24.28 1.28
N SER A 36 -1.83 -25.00 1.58
CA SER A 36 -1.95 -25.85 2.78
C SER A 36 -1.48 -25.18 4.10
N GLY A 37 -1.71 -23.87 4.24
CA GLY A 37 -1.29 -23.06 5.38
C GLY A 37 0.15 -22.53 5.33
N PHE A 38 0.99 -23.00 4.39
CA PHE A 38 2.36 -22.53 4.18
C PHE A 38 2.40 -21.18 3.45
N ASN A 39 3.52 -20.49 3.55
CA ASN A 39 3.73 -19.21 2.90
C ASN A 39 4.40 -19.35 1.52
N VAL A 40 4.09 -18.42 0.62
CA VAL A 40 4.79 -18.26 -0.66
C VAL A 40 5.47 -16.91 -0.69
N THR A 41 6.78 -16.88 -0.97
CA THR A 41 7.53 -15.64 -1.18
C THR A 41 7.90 -15.48 -2.65
N LEU A 42 7.48 -14.37 -3.24
CA LEU A 42 7.88 -13.92 -4.56
C LEU A 42 9.04 -12.92 -4.39
N ASN A 43 10.25 -13.37 -4.74
CA ASN A 43 11.46 -12.54 -4.70
C ASN A 43 11.67 -11.89 -6.07
N LEU A 44 11.46 -10.58 -6.13
CA LEU A 44 11.66 -9.78 -7.32
C LEU A 44 13.15 -9.53 -7.48
N THR A 45 13.66 -9.77 -8.67
CA THR A 45 14.98 -9.28 -9.06
C THR A 45 15.00 -7.76 -9.05
N ASN A 46 16.16 -7.16 -8.80
CA ASN A 46 16.35 -5.71 -8.90
C ASN A 46 16.17 -5.26 -10.36
N SER A 47 14.95 -4.90 -10.71
CA SER A 47 14.52 -4.61 -12.08
C SER A 47 13.29 -3.71 -12.06
N ALA A 48 13.00 -3.11 -13.21
CA ALA A 48 11.84 -2.27 -13.42
C ALA A 48 10.69 -3.10 -14.04
N TYR A 49 9.60 -3.25 -13.31
CA TYR A 49 8.40 -3.98 -13.71
C TYR A 49 7.37 -2.99 -14.23
N ASN A 50 7.23 -2.91 -15.55
CA ASN A 50 6.25 -2.05 -16.22
C ASN A 50 4.90 -2.76 -16.35
N GLU A 51 4.16 -2.84 -15.25
CA GLU A 51 2.88 -3.54 -15.20
C GLU A 51 1.93 -2.94 -14.16
N CYS A 52 0.63 -3.16 -14.38
CA CYS A 52 -0.39 -3.01 -13.35
C CYS A 52 -0.85 -4.41 -12.96
N VAL A 53 -0.88 -4.69 -11.66
CA VAL A 53 -1.13 -6.02 -11.13
C VAL A 53 -2.42 -6.00 -10.33
N ARG A 54 -3.26 -7.03 -10.50
CA ARG A 54 -4.47 -7.21 -9.70
C ARG A 54 -4.50 -8.60 -9.09
N VAL A 55 -4.78 -8.66 -7.79
CA VAL A 55 -5.07 -9.90 -7.06
C VAL A 55 -6.53 -9.90 -6.67
N ASN A 56 -7.27 -10.93 -7.11
CA ASN A 56 -8.70 -11.08 -6.81
C ASN A 56 -8.96 -12.37 -6.04
N GLY A 57 -9.47 -12.22 -4.81
CA GLY A 57 -9.89 -13.30 -3.93
C GLY A 57 -8.72 -13.99 -3.20
N PRO A 58 -9.04 -14.86 -2.23
CA PRO A 58 -8.05 -15.49 -1.37
C PRO A 58 -7.23 -16.55 -2.10
N PHE A 59 -5.98 -16.75 -1.69
CA PHE A 59 -5.17 -17.89 -2.14
C PHE A 59 -5.71 -19.20 -1.55
N VAL A 60 -5.63 -20.30 -2.31
CA VAL A 60 -6.15 -21.60 -1.87
C VAL A 60 -5.24 -22.19 -0.81
N GLY A 61 -5.84 -22.80 0.22
CA GLY A 61 -5.11 -23.43 1.32
C GLY A 61 -4.74 -22.49 2.46
N GLY A 62 -5.01 -21.19 2.35
CA GLY A 62 -4.62 -20.20 3.36
C GLY A 62 -3.14 -19.81 3.25
N GLY A 63 -2.51 -19.47 4.38
CA GLY A 63 -1.15 -18.92 4.42
C GLY A 63 -1.07 -17.46 3.93
N THR A 64 0.14 -16.97 3.72
CA THR A 64 0.40 -15.60 3.23
C THR A 64 1.25 -15.63 1.97
N VAL A 65 0.86 -14.83 0.97
CA VAL A 65 1.72 -14.54 -0.19
C VAL A 65 2.48 -13.25 0.08
N ARG A 66 3.80 -13.33 0.00
CA ARG A 66 4.72 -12.24 0.25
C ARG A 66 5.41 -11.83 -1.04
N ILE A 67 5.49 -10.53 -1.31
CA ILE A 67 6.23 -9.95 -2.42
C ILE A 67 7.38 -9.14 -1.82
N ILE A 68 8.62 -9.50 -2.17
CA ILE A 68 9.83 -8.80 -1.71
C ILE A 68 10.67 -8.41 -2.91
N GLY A 69 11.08 -7.15 -3.00
CA GLY A 69 11.91 -6.70 -4.11
C GLY A 69 12.86 -5.59 -3.74
N GLN A 70 13.92 -5.86 -2.96
CA GLN A 70 14.90 -4.84 -2.60
C GLN A 70 15.56 -4.23 -3.84
N GLY A 71 15.20 -2.97 -4.14
CA GLY A 71 15.65 -2.25 -5.33
C GLY A 71 14.78 -2.44 -6.58
N ALA A 72 13.79 -3.34 -6.54
CA ALA A 72 12.81 -3.45 -7.61
C ALA A 72 11.92 -2.20 -7.67
N THR A 73 11.57 -1.81 -8.89
CA THR A 73 10.62 -0.72 -9.14
C THR A 73 9.41 -1.25 -9.86
N VAL A 74 8.22 -1.09 -9.30
CA VAL A 74 6.95 -1.30 -10.00
C VAL A 74 6.49 0.04 -10.52
N TRP A 75 6.31 0.15 -11.83
CA TRP A 75 6.01 1.43 -12.45
C TRP A 75 5.13 1.36 -13.67
N LYS A 76 4.45 2.48 -13.96
CA LYS A 76 3.65 2.65 -15.17
C LYS A 76 3.63 4.13 -15.54
N PRO A 77 4.30 4.56 -16.63
CA PRO A 77 4.51 5.99 -16.92
C PRO A 77 3.29 6.67 -17.55
N ASP A 78 2.46 5.88 -18.22
CA ASP A 78 1.23 6.34 -18.84
C ASP A 78 0.14 6.54 -17.77
N ALA A 79 -0.72 7.54 -18.01
CA ALA A 79 -1.95 7.71 -17.25
C ALA A 79 -2.88 6.54 -17.55
N SER A 80 -2.66 5.44 -16.83
CA SER A 80 -3.53 4.27 -16.86
C SER A 80 -4.67 4.48 -15.87
N ALA A 81 -5.89 4.11 -16.23
CA ALA A 81 -7.05 4.08 -15.33
C ALA A 81 -6.99 2.92 -14.31
N TRP A 82 -5.80 2.41 -14.03
CA TRP A 82 -5.55 1.24 -13.18
C TRP A 82 -4.54 1.60 -12.10
N HIS A 83 -4.57 0.87 -10.99
CA HIS A 83 -3.62 0.97 -9.89
C HIS A 83 -2.35 0.16 -10.22
N LEU A 84 -1.18 0.53 -9.70
CA LEU A 84 0.04 -0.27 -9.94
C LEU A 84 -0.09 -1.67 -9.34
N LEU A 85 -0.63 -1.76 -8.12
CA LEU A 85 -0.99 -3.01 -7.48
C LEU A 85 -2.32 -2.87 -6.76
N GLU A 86 -3.29 -3.67 -7.19
CA GLU A 86 -4.62 -3.78 -6.60
C GLU A 86 -4.79 -5.13 -5.89
N VAL A 87 -5.25 -5.10 -4.64
CA VAL A 87 -5.49 -6.31 -3.83
C VAL A 87 -6.94 -6.32 -3.34
N ASN A 88 -7.72 -7.26 -3.85
CA ASN A 88 -9.12 -7.47 -3.51
C ASN A 88 -9.33 -8.82 -2.82
N MET A 89 -9.96 -8.82 -1.64
CA MET A 89 -10.29 -10.04 -0.89
C MET A 89 -9.11 -11.01 -0.71
N ALA A 90 -7.90 -10.49 -0.48
CA ALA A 90 -6.70 -11.31 -0.30
C ALA A 90 -5.85 -10.86 0.90
N ARG A 91 -5.00 -11.77 1.38
CA ARG A 91 -4.02 -11.52 2.43
C ARG A 91 -2.61 -11.52 1.84
N MET A 92 -1.88 -10.42 1.99
CA MET A 92 -0.54 -10.29 1.41
C MET A 92 0.43 -9.50 2.30
N GLU A 93 1.71 -9.73 2.05
CA GLU A 93 2.82 -8.95 2.58
C GLU A 93 3.60 -8.35 1.40
N ILE A 94 3.89 -7.05 1.43
CA ILE A 94 4.56 -6.34 0.31
C ILE A 94 5.68 -5.49 0.87
N GLY A 95 6.90 -5.70 0.39
CA GLY A 95 8.04 -4.93 0.89
C GLY A 95 9.28 -4.82 0.02
N GLY A 96 10.08 -3.80 0.33
CA GLY A 96 11.33 -3.52 -0.37
C GLY A 96 11.18 -2.85 -1.74
N ILE A 97 9.95 -2.59 -2.19
CA ILE A 97 9.64 -2.17 -3.57
C ILE A 97 9.50 -0.65 -3.65
N GLU A 98 10.02 -0.05 -4.72
CA GLU A 98 9.66 1.30 -5.11
C GLU A 98 8.43 1.29 -6.03
N PHE A 99 7.39 2.02 -5.66
CA PHE A 99 6.21 2.24 -6.49
C PHE A 99 6.27 3.64 -7.10
N TRP A 100 6.19 3.75 -8.42
CA TRP A 100 6.31 5.03 -9.12
C TRP A 100 5.47 5.03 -10.39
N GLY A 101 4.58 6.00 -10.63
CA GLY A 101 3.78 6.00 -11.86
C GLY A 101 2.93 7.24 -12.11
N GLY A 102 2.38 7.32 -13.31
CA GLY A 102 1.37 8.32 -13.71
C GLY A 102 -0.07 7.81 -13.58
N THR A 103 -0.25 6.66 -12.94
CA THR A 103 -1.52 5.93 -12.77
C THR A 103 -2.39 6.51 -11.65
N LEU A 104 -3.57 5.93 -11.41
CA LEU A 104 -4.42 6.24 -10.25
C LEU A 104 -3.64 6.11 -8.94
N ASP A 105 -3.66 4.94 -8.32
CA ASP A 105 -2.97 4.70 -7.05
C ASP A 105 -1.71 3.87 -7.27
N CYS A 106 -0.72 4.03 -6.38
CA CYS A 106 0.35 3.05 -6.31
C CYS A 106 -0.20 1.73 -5.76
N LEU A 107 -0.83 1.77 -4.59
CA LEU A 107 -1.44 0.61 -3.95
C LEU A 107 -2.92 0.88 -3.74
N HIS A 108 -3.79 0.00 -4.23
CA HIS A 108 -5.21 0.01 -3.92
C HIS A 108 -5.59 -1.29 -3.21
N ILE A 109 -5.91 -1.19 -1.93
CA ILE A 109 -6.24 -2.31 -1.08
C ILE A 109 -7.73 -2.22 -0.73
N SER A 110 -8.52 -3.19 -1.19
CA SER A 110 -9.97 -3.10 -1.21
C SER A 110 -10.64 -4.41 -0.82
N ARG A 111 -11.96 -4.37 -0.60
CA ARG A 111 -12.86 -5.51 -0.39
C ARG A 111 -12.36 -6.46 0.70
N ALA A 112 -12.27 -5.96 1.93
CA ALA A 112 -11.85 -6.72 3.11
C ALA A 112 -10.48 -7.44 2.98
N SER A 113 -9.60 -6.93 2.10
CA SER A 113 -8.22 -7.38 2.03
C SER A 113 -7.46 -7.04 3.31
N TYR A 114 -6.41 -7.81 3.58
CA TYR A 114 -5.43 -7.50 4.62
C TYR A 114 -4.04 -7.45 4.01
N VAL A 115 -3.38 -6.29 4.08
CA VAL A 115 -2.04 -6.11 3.51
C VAL A 115 -1.09 -5.52 4.54
N GLN A 116 0.04 -6.18 4.73
CA GLN A 116 1.14 -5.64 5.53
C GLN A 116 2.24 -5.09 4.61
N LEU A 117 2.63 -3.85 4.87
CA LEU A 117 3.67 -3.13 4.15
C LEU A 117 4.94 -3.01 5.02
N PHE A 118 6.10 -3.17 4.39
CA PHE A 118 7.40 -2.99 5.04
C PHE A 118 8.48 -2.53 4.04
N SER A 119 9.23 -1.48 4.38
CA SER A 119 10.42 -1.05 3.65
C SER A 119 10.17 -0.69 2.18
N ASN A 120 8.98 -0.17 1.87
CA ASN A 120 8.65 0.30 0.53
C ASN A 120 9.13 1.73 0.30
N ARG A 121 9.11 2.18 -0.95
CA ARG A 121 9.40 3.56 -1.33
C ARG A 121 8.31 4.05 -2.27
N PHE A 122 7.77 5.23 -2.01
CA PHE A 122 6.68 5.79 -2.80
C PHE A 122 7.19 6.98 -3.62
N GLY A 123 7.30 6.75 -4.92
CA GLY A 123 7.58 7.74 -5.94
C GLY A 123 6.38 8.67 -6.20
N ARG A 124 6.33 9.29 -7.38
CA ARG A 124 5.18 10.10 -7.79
C ARG A 124 4.00 9.20 -8.16
N THR A 125 2.78 9.66 -7.91
CA THR A 125 1.51 9.06 -8.37
C THR A 125 0.57 10.15 -8.88
N ALA A 126 -0.52 9.79 -9.59
CA ALA A 126 -1.56 10.78 -9.94
C ALA A 126 -2.58 10.97 -8.82
N ASP A 127 -2.99 9.90 -8.13
CA ASP A 127 -3.97 9.93 -7.03
C ASP A 127 -3.31 9.58 -5.68
N TYR A 128 -3.45 8.37 -5.14
CA TYR A 128 -2.95 8.04 -3.80
C TYR A 128 -1.72 7.13 -3.83
N HIS A 129 -0.79 7.28 -2.88
CA HIS A 129 0.24 6.22 -2.72
C HIS A 129 -0.38 4.95 -2.15
N ILE A 130 -1.30 5.10 -1.20
CA ILE A 130 -1.99 3.99 -0.57
C ILE A 130 -3.47 4.38 -0.48
N ASP A 131 -4.32 3.68 -1.21
CA ASP A 131 -5.77 3.74 -1.06
C ASP A 131 -6.25 2.48 -0.32
N VAL A 132 -7.07 2.69 0.70
CA VAL A 132 -7.63 1.64 1.56
C VAL A 132 -9.13 1.81 1.66
N ASP A 133 -9.88 0.99 0.94
CA ASP A 133 -11.33 1.13 0.87
C ASP A 133 -12.08 -0.17 1.22
N THR A 134 -13.41 -0.09 1.24
CA THR A 134 -14.33 -1.23 1.31
C THR A 134 -13.93 -2.24 2.39
N CYS A 135 -13.80 -1.74 3.63
CA CYS A 135 -13.41 -2.50 4.82
C CYS A 135 -12.04 -3.19 4.75
N ALA A 136 -11.16 -2.83 3.82
CA ALA A 136 -9.80 -3.35 3.79
C ALA A 136 -8.96 -2.83 4.95
N THR A 137 -7.88 -3.56 5.26
CA THR A 137 -6.91 -3.18 6.29
C THR A 137 -5.50 -3.16 5.71
N VAL A 138 -4.80 -2.06 5.95
CA VAL A 138 -3.36 -1.93 5.67
C VAL A 138 -2.60 -1.70 6.97
N VAL A 139 -1.52 -2.46 7.17
CA VAL A 139 -0.61 -2.29 8.30
C VAL A 139 0.78 -1.95 7.77
N CYS A 140 1.27 -0.75 8.08
CA CYS A 140 2.65 -0.37 7.82
C CYS A 140 3.48 -0.55 9.10
N SER A 141 4.46 -1.46 9.07
CA SER A 141 5.15 -1.95 10.28
C SER A 141 6.64 -1.66 10.33
N SER A 142 7.18 -0.95 9.33
CA SER A 142 8.60 -0.59 9.28
C SER A 142 8.81 0.75 8.59
N ASN A 143 10.02 1.29 8.72
CA ASN A 143 10.43 2.52 8.02
C ASN A 143 10.23 2.37 6.51
N TYR A 144 9.89 3.48 5.85
CA TYR A 144 9.69 3.57 4.41
C TYR A 144 9.94 5.00 3.93
N ASP A 145 10.15 5.18 2.63
CA ASP A 145 10.42 6.50 2.06
C ASP A 145 9.22 7.04 1.26
N ILE A 146 9.05 8.36 1.32
CA ILE A 146 8.12 9.13 0.49
C ILE A 146 8.95 10.08 -0.37
N ILE A 147 9.13 9.70 -1.63
CA ILE A 147 9.98 10.39 -2.61
C ILE A 147 9.15 11.40 -3.40
N GLY A 148 8.03 10.95 -3.97
CA GLY A 148 7.13 11.78 -4.77
C GLY A 148 5.85 12.16 -4.05
N GLY A 149 5.01 12.95 -4.73
CA GLY A 149 3.69 13.34 -4.25
C GLY A 149 2.56 12.79 -5.14
N GLY A 150 1.34 13.11 -4.73
CA GLY A 150 0.09 12.75 -5.39
C GLY A 150 -1.06 13.62 -4.86
N ARG A 151 -2.28 13.11 -4.88
CA ARG A 151 -3.42 13.73 -4.19
C ARG A 151 -3.34 13.53 -2.67
N ALA A 152 -3.00 12.31 -2.23
CA ALA A 152 -2.69 12.00 -0.84
C ALA A 152 -1.63 10.92 -0.70
N HIS A 153 -0.97 10.86 0.46
CA HIS A 153 -0.08 9.73 0.75
C HIS A 153 -0.92 8.50 1.12
N VAL A 154 -1.82 8.65 2.08
CA VAL A 154 -2.80 7.62 2.44
C VAL A 154 -4.19 8.20 2.29
N ALA A 155 -5.04 7.49 1.55
CA ALA A 155 -6.48 7.68 1.55
C ALA A 155 -7.14 6.43 2.15
N ALA A 156 -8.12 6.64 3.03
CA ALA A 156 -8.97 5.58 3.52
C ALA A 156 -10.45 6.00 3.38
N SER A 157 -11.27 5.10 2.85
CA SER A 157 -12.69 5.34 2.58
C SER A 157 -13.54 4.09 2.84
N LEU A 158 -14.87 4.20 2.82
CA LEU A 158 -15.80 3.06 2.95
C LEU A 158 -15.45 2.05 4.06
N GLY A 159 -15.16 2.54 5.27
CA GLY A 159 -14.78 1.72 6.43
C GLY A 159 -13.38 1.08 6.38
N GLY A 160 -12.53 1.50 5.43
CA GLY A 160 -11.12 1.09 5.36
C GLY A 160 -10.33 1.48 6.61
N LEU A 161 -9.31 0.69 6.93
CA LEU A 161 -8.46 0.88 8.10
C LEU A 161 -6.98 0.90 7.70
N PHE A 162 -6.33 2.05 7.88
CA PHE A 162 -4.88 2.14 7.79
C PHE A 162 -4.25 2.22 9.18
N LEU A 163 -3.26 1.39 9.44
CA LEU A 163 -2.49 1.35 10.68
C LEU A 163 -1.01 1.60 10.38
N GLY A 164 -0.53 2.81 10.67
CA GLY A 164 0.87 3.20 10.59
C GLY A 164 1.57 3.02 11.94
N TYR A 165 2.33 1.94 12.09
CA TYR A 165 3.26 1.69 13.21
C TYR A 165 4.73 1.84 12.78
N ALA A 166 4.96 2.34 11.57
CA ALA A 166 6.29 2.55 11.04
C ALA A 166 7.11 3.51 11.93
N GLY A 167 8.43 3.29 11.96
CA GLY A 167 9.36 4.24 12.55
C GLY A 167 9.59 5.47 11.66
N VAL A 168 10.83 5.72 11.24
CA VAL A 168 11.18 6.91 10.46
C VAL A 168 10.58 6.86 9.06
N VAL A 169 9.87 7.92 8.69
CA VAL A 169 9.37 8.21 7.34
C VAL A 169 10.23 9.33 6.74
N THR A 170 11.05 8.99 5.76
CA THR A 170 11.91 9.97 5.06
C THR A 170 11.14 10.61 3.91
N SER A 171 11.10 11.94 3.86
CA SER A 171 10.37 12.71 2.85
C SER A 171 11.32 13.56 2.00
N HIS A 172 11.27 13.39 0.68
CA HIS A 172 12.09 14.15 -0.28
C HIS A 172 11.37 15.41 -0.82
N SER A 173 10.74 16.18 0.07
CA SER A 173 9.91 17.34 -0.30
C SER A 173 8.67 17.02 -1.17
N PRO A 174 7.91 15.92 -0.91
CA PRO A 174 6.70 15.63 -1.65
C PRO A 174 5.62 16.69 -1.42
N SER A 175 4.73 16.86 -2.39
CA SER A 175 3.57 17.74 -2.29
C SER A 175 2.29 16.94 -2.48
N PHE A 176 1.32 17.09 -1.59
CA PHE A 176 0.02 16.45 -1.67
C PHE A 176 -1.07 17.48 -1.91
N SER A 177 -1.76 17.36 -3.04
CA SER A 177 -2.72 18.38 -3.49
C SER A 177 -4.02 18.41 -2.67
N ASN A 178 -4.40 17.29 -2.05
CA ASN A 178 -5.52 17.25 -1.11
C ASN A 178 -5.03 17.30 0.34
N ALA A 179 -4.36 16.24 0.80
CA ALA A 179 -3.79 16.15 2.14
C ALA A 179 -2.77 15.01 2.22
N PHE A 180 -1.87 15.04 3.20
CA PHE A 180 -0.96 13.92 3.47
C PHE A 180 -1.75 12.66 3.86
N MET A 181 -2.73 12.79 4.76
CA MET A 181 -3.66 11.71 5.16
C MET A 181 -5.09 12.13 4.87
N GLN A 182 -5.89 11.28 4.21
CA GLN A 182 -7.30 11.55 3.92
C GLN A 182 -8.18 10.41 4.45
N ALA A 183 -9.14 10.72 5.32
CA ALA A 183 -10.09 9.73 5.83
C ALA A 183 -11.53 10.17 5.53
N SER A 184 -12.31 9.30 4.90
CA SER A 184 -13.72 9.55 4.58
C SER A 184 -14.62 8.35 4.89
N GLU A 185 -15.93 8.57 4.93
CA GLU A 185 -16.95 7.49 4.91
C GLU A 185 -16.71 6.42 5.99
N ASN A 186 -16.55 6.89 7.24
CA ASN A 186 -16.29 6.09 8.43
C ASN A 186 -14.99 5.25 8.40
N ALA A 187 -14.07 5.53 7.47
CA ALA A 187 -12.74 4.95 7.49
C ALA A 187 -11.87 5.56 8.59
N VAL A 188 -10.85 4.81 9.01
CA VAL A 188 -9.92 5.24 10.07
C VAL A 188 -8.49 5.10 9.59
N ILE A 189 -7.73 6.19 9.73
CA ILE A 189 -6.28 6.20 9.62
C ILE A 189 -5.72 6.40 11.03
N GLN A 190 -5.04 5.38 11.54
CA GLN A 190 -4.32 5.46 12.81
C GLN A 190 -2.82 5.46 12.56
N VAL A 191 -2.11 6.45 13.12
CA VAL A 191 -0.66 6.55 13.03
C VAL A 191 -0.09 6.71 14.44
N ILE A 192 0.63 5.72 14.93
CA ILE A 192 1.14 5.71 16.30
C ILE A 192 2.65 5.98 16.28
N GLN A 193 3.08 7.04 16.98
CA GLN A 193 4.48 7.41 17.16
C GLN A 193 5.30 7.55 15.86
N PRO A 194 4.78 8.21 14.80
CA PRO A 194 5.57 8.39 13.59
C PRO A 194 6.73 9.35 13.85
N THR A 195 7.86 9.11 13.19
CA THR A 195 8.97 10.07 13.11
C THR A 195 9.13 10.49 11.66
N TYR A 196 9.08 11.78 11.35
CA TYR A 196 9.24 12.29 9.99
C TYR A 196 10.58 12.98 9.82
N GLN A 197 11.27 12.70 8.71
CA GLN A 197 12.49 13.42 8.30
C GLN A 197 12.24 14.10 6.96
N GLY A 198 12.64 15.37 6.85
CA GLY A 198 12.41 16.18 5.66
C GLY A 198 11.10 17.00 5.71
N VAL A 199 10.79 17.66 4.60
CA VAL A 199 9.63 18.55 4.46
C VAL A 199 8.56 17.84 3.65
N VAL A 200 7.28 18.07 3.97
CA VAL A 200 6.13 17.68 3.16
C VAL A 200 5.27 18.93 2.94
N TYR A 201 4.85 19.16 1.71
CA TYR A 201 3.96 20.25 1.34
C TYR A 201 2.51 19.78 1.20
N GLY A 202 1.58 20.68 1.51
CA GLY A 202 0.14 20.40 1.47
C GLY A 202 -0.46 20.30 2.87
N ARG A 203 -1.74 19.95 2.89
CA ARG A 203 -2.53 19.84 4.11
C ARG A 203 -2.09 18.61 4.91
N LYS A 204 -1.96 18.71 6.24
CA LYS A 204 -1.58 17.58 7.11
C LYS A 204 -2.57 16.42 7.07
N PHE A 205 -3.86 16.73 7.12
CA PHE A 205 -4.91 15.73 6.96
C PHE A 205 -6.22 16.33 6.47
N ASP A 206 -7.10 15.50 5.92
CA ASP A 206 -8.49 15.83 5.64
C ASP A 206 -9.40 14.69 6.11
N ALA A 207 -10.23 14.96 7.11
CA ALA A 207 -11.16 13.99 7.68
C ALA A 207 -12.61 14.46 7.46
N HIS A 208 -13.41 13.70 6.71
CA HIS A 208 -14.78 14.10 6.40
C HIS A 208 -15.76 12.92 6.35
N ASN A 209 -17.06 13.19 6.31
CA ASN A 209 -18.11 12.16 6.19
C ASN A 209 -17.94 10.99 7.19
N GLY A 210 -17.68 11.30 8.46
CA GLY A 210 -17.44 10.30 9.52
C GLY A 210 -16.03 9.68 9.58
N GLY A 211 -15.15 10.00 8.62
CA GLY A 211 -13.76 9.54 8.61
C GLY A 211 -12.91 10.09 9.77
N GLY A 212 -11.93 9.30 10.20
CA GLY A 212 -11.11 9.59 11.38
C GLY A 212 -9.62 9.52 11.13
N VAL A 213 -8.88 10.50 11.66
CA VAL A 213 -7.41 10.49 11.69
C VAL A 213 -6.91 10.50 13.13
N ALA A 214 -6.40 9.36 13.61
CA ALA A 214 -5.99 9.17 14.99
C ALA A 214 -4.47 9.09 15.13
N THR A 215 -3.88 10.04 15.84
CA THR A 215 -2.43 10.08 16.15
C THR A 215 -2.12 9.97 17.64
N GLY A 216 -3.14 10.14 18.49
CA GLY A 216 -3.02 10.06 19.95
C GLY A 216 -2.35 11.27 20.60
N ARG A 217 -1.99 12.31 19.82
CA ARG A 217 -1.33 13.55 20.29
C ARG A 217 -1.80 14.80 19.53
N GLY A 218 -2.90 14.70 18.79
CA GLY A 218 -3.42 15.72 17.88
C GLY A 218 -2.75 15.68 16.51
N ALA A 219 -3.51 15.30 15.48
CA ALA A 219 -3.02 15.07 14.13
C ALA A 219 -2.25 16.26 13.51
N ASN A 220 -2.61 17.50 13.84
CA ASN A 220 -1.91 18.70 13.36
C ASN A 220 -0.48 18.84 13.90
N SER A 221 -0.21 18.33 15.10
CA SER A 221 1.11 18.39 15.73
C SER A 221 2.02 17.25 15.24
N VAL A 222 1.42 16.12 14.88
CA VAL A 222 2.13 14.89 14.53
C VAL A 222 2.41 14.77 13.03
N LEU A 223 1.40 14.99 12.19
CA LEU A 223 1.52 14.73 10.75
C LEU A 223 2.31 15.84 10.05
N PRO A 224 3.13 15.52 9.04
CA PRO A 224 3.87 16.50 8.26
C PRO A 224 2.93 17.22 7.29
N GLY A 225 3.32 18.40 6.84
CA GLY A 225 2.51 19.24 5.97
C GLY A 225 2.72 20.72 6.27
N SER A 226 2.55 21.55 5.25
CA SER A 226 2.73 23.00 5.32
C SER A 226 1.47 23.75 5.77
N SER A 227 0.30 23.09 5.80
CA SER A 227 -0.95 23.69 6.26
C SER A 227 -1.74 22.78 7.20
N TYR A 228 -2.55 23.41 8.06
CA TYR A 228 -3.40 22.72 9.03
C TYR A 228 -4.43 21.80 8.36
N GLY A 229 -4.67 20.65 8.97
CA GLY A 229 -5.70 19.71 8.55
C GLY A 229 -7.13 20.19 8.78
N THR A 230 -8.06 19.51 8.12
CA THR A 230 -9.50 19.84 8.11
C THR A 230 -10.35 18.69 8.63
N THR A 231 -11.44 19.06 9.31
CA THR A 231 -12.51 18.14 9.74
C THR A 231 -13.86 18.69 9.26
N GLN A 232 -14.66 17.91 8.54
CA GLN A 232 -15.98 18.33 8.02
C GLN A 232 -17.01 17.20 8.12
N ASN A 233 -18.31 17.49 8.09
CA ASN A 233 -19.39 16.48 7.99
C ASN A 233 -19.24 15.28 8.95
N GLY A 234 -18.94 15.55 10.23
CA GLY A 234 -18.74 14.52 11.24
C GLY A 234 -17.39 13.79 11.21
N GLY A 235 -16.45 14.21 10.35
CA GLY A 235 -15.07 13.76 10.41
C GLY A 235 -14.36 14.26 11.68
N TRP A 236 -13.34 13.53 12.12
CA TRP A 236 -12.67 13.77 13.40
C TRP A 236 -11.16 13.53 13.32
N SER A 237 -10.42 14.11 14.27
CA SER A 237 -8.99 13.84 14.43
C SER A 237 -8.57 13.85 15.90
N THR A 238 -7.58 13.03 16.26
CA THR A 238 -7.02 12.91 17.62
C THR A 238 -5.52 12.74 17.64
#